data_AF-A0A7R9QZJ2-F1
#
_entry.id   AF-A0A7R9QZJ2-F1
#
_cell.length_a   1.000
_cell.length_b   1.000
_cell.length_c   1.000
_cell.angle_alpha   90.00
_cell.angle_beta   90.00
_cell.angle_gamma   90.00
#
_symmetry.space_group_name_H-M   'P 1'
#
loop_
_entity.id
_entity.type
_entity.pdbx_description
1 polymer ?
#
loop_
_entity_poly.entity_id
_entity_poly.type
_entity_poly.pdbx_seq_one_letter_code
_entity_poly.pdbx_strand_id
1 'polypeptide(L)'
;MSVTAKPNYVIRNIRLSDCDEVRDIWRSVGFGIVKYANEVMINLDPNGIFVVEDTDSGKLLGYVAAVNLSDDLAFIGGYCVRPDYRGHGIGQKLWNTGMAHMGDRNVGLFAFTVKMFEIYRDHHNFKCIPDRYLHHFRGQFNPCIDIINEMAGISVVAITDANVSAVVEYDKAIGGLDRRVMISGFAKTPGDISLVAVNERNEVLGYSFLLQTVND
;
A
#
# COMPACT_ATOMS: atom_id res chain seq x y z
N MET A 1 -12.00 -29.05 4.86
CA MET A 1 -10.71 -28.36 4.66
C MET A 1 -9.67 -29.17 5.41
N SER A 2 -8.65 -29.67 4.71
CA SER A 2 -7.50 -30.29 5.35
C SER A 2 -6.80 -29.22 6.18
N VAL A 3 -6.78 -29.37 7.51
CA VAL A 3 -5.99 -28.48 8.36
C VAL A 3 -4.55 -28.92 8.19
N THR A 4 -3.76 -28.12 7.48
CA THR A 4 -2.32 -28.35 7.36
C THR A 4 -1.73 -28.38 8.77
N ALA A 5 -0.80 -29.30 9.03
CA ALA A 5 -0.13 -29.35 10.33
C ALA A 5 0.45 -27.98 10.69
N LYS A 6 0.45 -27.65 11.99
CA LYS A 6 0.98 -26.37 12.47
C LYS A 6 2.44 -26.21 12.01
N PRO A 7 2.76 -25.22 11.16
CA PRO A 7 4.10 -25.07 10.61
C PRO A 7 5.07 -24.55 11.69
N ASN A 8 6.34 -24.90 11.54
CA ASN A 8 7.41 -24.14 12.17
C ASN A 8 7.64 -22.87 11.35
N TYR A 9 7.67 -21.71 12.00
CA TYR A 9 7.81 -20.45 11.27
C TYR A 9 8.60 -19.41 12.07
N VAL A 10 9.13 -18.45 11.33
CA VAL A 10 9.72 -17.22 11.84
C VAL A 10 8.97 -16.01 11.28
N ILE A 11 8.83 -14.96 12.09
CA ILE A 11 8.39 -13.65 11.61
C ILE A 11 9.64 -12.80 11.46
N ARG A 12 9.83 -12.22 10.27
CA ARG A 12 10.99 -11.37 9.96
C ARG A 12 10.59 -10.21 9.06
N ASN A 13 11.47 -9.23 8.98
CA ASN A 13 11.33 -8.16 8.01
C ASN A 13 11.39 -8.70 6.57
N ILE A 14 10.68 -8.04 5.67
CA ILE A 14 10.67 -8.36 4.23
C ILE A 14 12.05 -8.12 3.60
N ARG A 15 12.35 -8.87 2.54
CA ARG A 15 13.47 -8.66 1.62
C ARG A 15 12.91 -8.29 0.25
N LEU A 16 13.67 -7.56 -0.58
CA LEU A 16 13.24 -7.27 -1.95
C LEU A 16 12.91 -8.53 -2.76
N SER A 17 13.62 -9.64 -2.50
CA SER A 17 13.36 -10.94 -3.13
C SER A 17 12.02 -11.58 -2.73
N ASP A 18 11.41 -11.14 -1.63
CA ASP A 18 10.13 -11.68 -1.15
C ASP A 18 8.91 -11.05 -1.86
N CYS A 19 9.11 -9.92 -2.55
CA CYS A 19 8.00 -9.12 -3.09
C CYS A 19 7.11 -9.92 -4.04
N ASP A 20 7.70 -10.79 -4.88
CA ASP A 20 6.96 -11.64 -5.80
C ASP A 20 6.05 -12.62 -5.07
N GLU A 21 6.57 -13.30 -4.05
CA GLU A 21 5.79 -14.28 -3.29
C GLU A 21 4.72 -13.60 -2.42
N VAL A 22 4.96 -12.37 -1.94
CA VAL A 22 3.92 -11.56 -1.29
C VAL A 22 2.76 -11.29 -2.25
N ARG A 23 3.01 -11.05 -3.54
CA ARG A 23 1.93 -10.92 -4.53
C ARG A 23 1.13 -12.21 -4.64
N ASP A 24 1.78 -13.36 -4.58
CA ASP A 24 1.10 -14.67 -4.61
C ASP A 24 0.24 -14.92 -3.36
N ILE A 25 0.65 -14.42 -2.19
CA ILE A 25 -0.18 -14.47 -0.98
C ILE A 25 -1.49 -13.69 -1.22
N TRP A 26 -1.41 -12.48 -1.77
CA TRP A 26 -2.60 -11.68 -2.09
C TRP A 26 -3.49 -12.33 -3.14
N ARG A 27 -2.90 -12.86 -4.22
CA ARG A 27 -3.64 -13.59 -5.25
C ARG A 27 -4.40 -14.77 -4.66
N SER A 28 -3.80 -15.51 -3.72
CA SER A 28 -4.44 -16.66 -3.06
C SER A 28 -5.71 -16.32 -2.28
N VAL A 29 -5.96 -15.03 -2.03
CA VAL A 29 -7.16 -14.53 -1.34
C VAL A 29 -8.04 -13.66 -2.24
N GLY A 30 -7.79 -13.66 -3.55
CA GLY A 30 -8.62 -12.98 -4.56
C GLY A 30 -8.38 -11.47 -4.66
N PHE A 31 -7.22 -11.00 -4.21
CA PHE A 31 -6.85 -9.59 -4.24
C PHE A 31 -5.53 -9.40 -4.98
N GLY A 32 -5.33 -8.19 -5.51
CA GLY A 32 -4.06 -7.76 -6.08
C GLY A 32 -3.38 -6.72 -5.22
N ILE A 33 -2.08 -6.53 -5.46
CA ILE A 33 -1.31 -5.43 -4.92
C ILE A 33 -0.63 -4.69 -6.07
N VAL A 34 -0.47 -3.38 -5.91
CA VAL A 34 0.32 -2.54 -6.83
C VAL A 34 1.72 -3.12 -6.92
N LYS A 35 2.20 -3.30 -8.15
CA LYS A 35 3.38 -4.11 -8.49
C LYS A 35 4.60 -3.78 -7.63
N TYR A 36 4.92 -2.50 -7.48
CA TYR A 36 6.12 -2.02 -6.78
C TYR A 36 5.82 -1.35 -5.44
N ALA A 37 4.62 -1.58 -4.86
CA ALA A 37 4.24 -0.92 -3.61
C ALA A 37 5.21 -1.25 -2.47
N ASN A 38 5.64 -2.50 -2.36
CA ASN A 38 6.51 -2.92 -1.26
C ASN A 38 7.89 -2.28 -1.36
N GLU A 39 8.44 -2.18 -2.57
CA GLU A 39 9.73 -1.56 -2.85
C GLU A 39 9.72 -0.07 -2.46
N VAL A 40 8.63 0.63 -2.77
CA VAL A 40 8.44 2.03 -2.34
C VAL A 40 8.31 2.12 -0.82
N MET A 41 7.55 1.22 -0.19
CA MET A 41 7.34 1.23 1.26
C MET A 41 8.59 0.85 2.04
N ILE A 42 9.45 -0.05 1.53
CA ILE A 42 10.75 -0.38 2.12
C ILE A 42 11.67 0.85 2.15
N ASN A 43 11.60 1.72 1.14
CA ASN A 43 12.36 2.97 1.15
C ASN A 43 11.81 3.99 2.16
N LEU A 44 10.50 3.95 2.44
CA LEU A 44 9.86 4.84 3.43
C LEU A 44 10.14 4.37 4.86
N ASP A 45 9.95 3.08 5.13
CA ASP A 45 10.18 2.44 6.41
C ASP A 45 10.85 1.07 6.21
N PRO A 46 12.19 1.01 6.27
CA PRO A 46 12.94 -0.21 5.99
C PRO A 46 12.61 -1.39 6.92
N ASN A 47 11.97 -1.14 8.06
CA ASN A 47 11.60 -2.16 9.05
C ASN A 47 10.08 -2.32 9.20
N GLY A 48 9.29 -1.67 8.34
CA GLY A 48 7.83 -1.58 8.48
C GLY A 48 7.05 -2.70 7.81
N ILE A 49 7.69 -3.77 7.32
CA ILE A 49 6.98 -4.83 6.58
C ILE A 49 7.45 -6.20 7.05
N PHE A 50 6.52 -7.00 7.53
CA PHE A 50 6.81 -8.31 8.11
C PHE A 50 6.20 -9.43 7.28
N VAL A 51 6.96 -10.50 7.15
CA VAL A 51 6.54 -11.75 6.52
C VAL A 51 6.65 -12.91 7.50
N VAL A 52 5.80 -13.90 7.32
CA VAL A 52 5.89 -15.19 8.03
C VAL A 52 6.55 -16.17 7.07
N GLU A 53 7.73 -16.68 7.42
CA GLU A 53 8.43 -17.69 6.64
C GLU A 53 8.34 -19.05 7.35
N ASP A 54 7.92 -20.08 6.62
CA ASP A 54 8.04 -21.47 7.04
C ASP A 54 9.52 -21.87 7.08
N THR A 55 10.02 -22.28 8.25
CA THR A 55 11.44 -22.62 8.41
C THR A 55 11.84 -23.92 7.74
N ASP A 56 10.87 -24.79 7.42
CA ASP A 56 11.12 -26.08 6.80
C ASP A 56 11.16 -25.96 5.26
N SER A 57 10.28 -25.14 4.68
CA SER A 57 10.18 -24.98 3.22
C SER A 57 10.75 -23.68 2.66
N GLY A 58 10.98 -22.66 3.50
CA GLY A 58 11.37 -21.31 3.10
C GLY A 58 10.24 -20.48 2.48
N LYS A 59 9.01 -21.02 2.39
CA LYS A 59 7.87 -20.34 1.77
C LYS A 59 7.26 -19.31 2.69
N LEU A 60 6.75 -18.23 2.11
CA LEU A 60 6.01 -17.21 2.83
C LEU A 60 4.55 -17.64 3.05
N LEU A 61 4.15 -17.63 4.32
CA LEU A 61 2.82 -18.02 4.78
C LEU A 61 1.90 -16.82 5.03
N GLY A 62 2.48 -15.66 5.29
CA GLY A 62 1.74 -14.46 5.67
C GLY A 62 2.56 -13.19 5.51
N TYR A 63 1.86 -12.07 5.52
CA TYR A 63 2.37 -10.74 5.18
C TYR A 63 1.60 -9.66 5.96
N VAL A 64 2.29 -8.59 6.36
CA VAL A 64 1.69 -7.35 6.84
C VAL A 64 2.63 -6.19 6.57
N ALA A 65 2.10 -5.06 6.10
CA ALA A 65 2.80 -3.78 6.05
C ALA A 65 2.29 -2.91 7.19
N ALA A 66 3.14 -2.58 8.14
CA ALA A 66 2.92 -1.70 9.28
C ALA A 66 3.92 -0.54 9.19
N VAL A 67 3.59 0.45 8.35
CA VAL A 67 4.55 1.46 7.88
C VAL A 67 4.38 2.75 8.68
N ASN A 68 5.48 3.23 9.27
CA ASN A 68 5.51 4.55 9.91
C ASN A 68 5.58 5.65 8.85
N LEU A 69 4.57 6.50 8.80
CA LEU A 69 4.45 7.59 7.83
C LEU A 69 5.11 8.88 8.33
N SER A 70 5.16 9.06 9.65
CA SER A 70 5.83 10.17 10.35
C SER A 70 6.09 9.77 11.81
N ASP A 71 6.54 10.71 12.63
CA ASP A 71 6.74 10.49 14.06
C ASP A 71 5.43 10.17 14.80
N ASP A 72 4.29 10.68 14.31
CA ASP A 72 2.99 10.58 15.00
C ASP A 72 1.95 9.71 14.26
N LEU A 73 2.24 9.28 13.03
CA LEU A 73 1.30 8.59 12.17
C LEU A 73 1.90 7.32 11.57
N ALA A 74 1.14 6.24 11.61
CA ALA A 74 1.46 4.98 10.94
C ALA A 74 0.23 4.43 10.21
N PHE A 75 0.47 3.52 9.27
CA PHE A 75 -0.58 2.85 8.54
C PHE A 75 -0.32 1.35 8.47
N ILE A 76 -1.33 0.55 8.84
CA ILE A 76 -1.26 -0.91 8.75
C ILE A 76 -2.18 -1.43 7.65
N GLY A 77 -1.64 -2.30 6.81
CA GLY A 77 -2.31 -2.86 5.65
C GLY A 77 -1.71 -4.18 5.23
N GLY A 78 -2.37 -4.83 4.27
CA GLY A 78 -1.94 -6.12 3.74
C GLY A 78 -1.82 -7.25 4.75
N TYR A 79 -2.53 -7.15 5.87
CA TYR A 79 -2.61 -8.22 6.87
C TYR A 79 -3.27 -9.47 6.27
N CYS A 80 -2.47 -10.47 5.91
CA CYS A 80 -2.93 -11.68 5.28
C CYS A 80 -2.10 -12.91 5.70
N VAL A 81 -2.77 -14.04 5.83
CA VAL A 81 -2.16 -15.38 5.95
C VAL A 81 -2.81 -16.27 4.91
N ARG A 82 -2.00 -17.05 4.18
CA ARG A 82 -2.45 -18.05 3.21
C ARG A 82 -3.54 -18.94 3.83
N PRO A 83 -4.64 -19.23 3.12
CA PRO A 83 -5.80 -19.93 3.69
C PRO A 83 -5.48 -21.19 4.48
N ASP A 84 -4.59 -22.03 3.95
CA ASP A 84 -4.21 -23.33 4.50
C ASP A 84 -3.49 -23.26 5.85
N TYR A 85 -2.92 -22.11 6.20
CA TYR A 85 -2.15 -21.90 7.43
C TYR A 85 -2.92 -21.12 8.49
N ARG A 86 -4.19 -20.77 8.24
CA ARG A 86 -5.06 -20.09 9.21
C ARG A 86 -5.46 -21.01 10.36
N GLY A 87 -5.93 -20.42 11.46
CA GLY A 87 -6.33 -21.15 12.66
C GLY A 87 -5.18 -21.52 13.61
N HIS A 88 -3.92 -21.29 13.22
CA HIS A 88 -2.72 -21.62 14.02
C HIS A 88 -2.18 -20.46 14.87
N GLY A 89 -2.91 -19.33 14.97
CA GLY A 89 -2.47 -18.14 15.70
C GLY A 89 -1.38 -17.29 15.00
N ILE A 90 -1.00 -17.65 13.77
CA ILE A 90 0.02 -16.94 12.96
C ILE A 90 -0.38 -15.48 12.75
N GLY A 91 -1.63 -15.24 12.30
CA GLY A 91 -2.13 -13.90 12.03
C GLY A 91 -2.05 -12.99 13.24
N GLN A 92 -2.48 -13.45 14.42
CA GLN A 92 -2.42 -12.65 15.64
C GLN A 92 -0.99 -12.24 16.02
N LYS A 93 -0.02 -13.16 15.88
CA LYS A 93 1.38 -12.83 16.13
C LYS A 93 1.92 -11.83 15.12
N LEU A 94 1.61 -12.02 13.84
CA LEU A 94 2.01 -11.10 12.78
C LEU A 94 1.43 -9.70 12.98
N TRP A 95 0.15 -9.61 13.35
CA TRP A 95 -0.51 -8.36 13.72
C TRP A 95 0.20 -7.68 14.90
N ASN A 96 0.47 -8.42 15.97
CA ASN A 96 1.15 -7.90 17.15
C ASN A 96 2.56 -7.39 16.83
N THR A 97 3.29 -8.07 15.95
CA THR A 97 4.60 -7.61 15.47
C THR A 97 4.49 -6.27 14.75
N GLY A 98 3.53 -6.12 13.84
CA GLY A 98 3.28 -4.84 13.16
C GLY A 98 2.89 -3.71 14.13
N MET A 99 1.96 -3.99 15.05
CA MET A 99 1.55 -3.01 16.07
C MET A 99 2.72 -2.59 16.98
N ALA A 100 3.58 -3.52 17.38
CA ALA A 100 4.74 -3.22 18.21
C ALA A 100 5.75 -2.30 17.49
N HIS A 101 5.93 -2.47 16.18
CA HIS A 101 6.79 -1.60 15.37
C HIS A 101 6.24 -0.18 15.25
N MET A 102 4.92 -0.02 15.10
CA MET A 102 4.29 1.29 15.00
C MET A 102 4.30 2.06 16.33
N GLY A 103 4.36 1.34 17.47
CA GLY A 103 4.47 1.92 18.80
C GLY A 103 3.22 2.73 19.17
N ASP A 104 3.44 3.92 19.74
CA ASP A 104 2.38 4.81 20.23
C ASP A 104 1.79 5.75 19.16
N ARG A 105 2.19 5.57 17.88
CA ARG A 105 1.67 6.39 16.77
C ARG A 105 0.17 6.22 16.60
N ASN A 106 -0.46 7.25 16.04
CA ASN A 106 -1.82 7.12 15.54
C ASN A 106 -1.83 6.17 14.33
N VAL A 107 -2.59 5.08 14.38
CA VAL A 107 -2.59 4.05 13.34
C VAL A 107 -3.86 4.15 12.50
N GLY A 108 -3.70 4.28 11.18
CA GLY A 108 -4.77 4.14 10.20
C GLY A 108 -4.77 2.77 9.52
N LEU A 109 -5.93 2.31 9.05
CA LEU A 109 -6.05 1.14 8.18
C LEU A 109 -7.28 1.24 7.27
N PHE A 110 -7.31 0.41 6.22
CA PHE A 110 -8.52 0.18 5.43
C PHE A 110 -9.08 -1.22 5.69
N ALA A 111 -10.40 -1.29 5.87
CA ALA A 111 -11.14 -2.54 5.95
C ALA A 111 -11.84 -2.85 4.62
N PHE A 112 -11.19 -3.65 3.77
CA PHE A 112 -11.71 -3.98 2.43
C PHE A 112 -12.93 -4.90 2.43
N THR A 113 -13.21 -5.60 3.53
CA THR A 113 -14.37 -6.49 3.65
C THR A 113 -15.10 -6.21 4.97
N VAL A 114 -16.41 -6.48 4.99
CA VAL A 114 -17.24 -6.36 6.21
C VAL A 114 -16.65 -7.16 7.36
N LYS A 115 -16.18 -8.39 7.08
CA LYS A 115 -15.54 -9.25 8.08
C LYS A 115 -14.29 -8.62 8.69
N MET A 116 -13.41 -8.04 7.86
CA MET A 116 -12.21 -7.39 8.39
C MET A 116 -12.55 -6.12 9.16
N PHE A 117 -13.58 -5.38 8.74
CA PHE A 117 -14.07 -4.21 9.46
C PHE A 117 -14.52 -4.57 10.89
N GLU A 118 -15.32 -5.62 11.04
CA GLU A 118 -15.75 -6.13 12.35
C GLU A 118 -14.55 -6.55 13.20
N ILE A 119 -13.60 -7.29 12.62
CA ILE A 119 -12.38 -7.72 13.32
C ILE A 119 -11.58 -6.53 13.85
N TYR A 120 -11.33 -5.52 13.02
CA TYR A 120 -10.53 -4.35 13.42
C TYR A 120 -11.24 -3.53 14.51
N ARG A 121 -12.55 -3.32 14.38
CA ARG A 121 -13.35 -2.56 15.35
C ARG A 121 -13.47 -3.29 16.70
N ASP A 122 -13.82 -4.57 16.66
CA ASP A 122 -14.27 -5.32 17.83
C ASP A 122 -13.12 -6.01 18.56
N HIS A 123 -12.06 -6.40 17.85
CA HIS A 123 -10.93 -7.14 18.43
C HIS A 123 -9.60 -6.36 18.45
N HIS A 124 -9.46 -5.31 17.64
CA HIS A 124 -8.23 -4.51 17.59
C HIS A 124 -8.41 -3.03 17.96
N ASN A 125 -9.59 -2.66 18.47
CA ASN A 125 -9.90 -1.35 19.02
C ASN A 125 -9.86 -0.17 18.02
N PHE A 126 -9.94 -0.44 16.71
CA PHE A 126 -10.10 0.58 15.66
C PHE A 126 -11.56 1.07 15.62
N LYS A 127 -11.95 1.84 16.64
CA LYS A 127 -13.32 2.34 16.83
C LYS A 127 -13.59 3.70 16.19
N CYS A 128 -12.53 4.43 15.82
CA CYS A 128 -12.66 5.69 15.10
C CYS A 128 -12.94 5.41 13.63
N ILE A 129 -14.15 5.74 13.17
CA ILE A 129 -14.56 5.60 11.77
C ILE A 129 -14.70 7.02 11.21
N PRO A 130 -13.86 7.43 10.26
CA PRO A 130 -13.95 8.76 9.67
C PRO A 130 -15.21 8.88 8.81
N ASP A 131 -15.69 10.12 8.63
CA ASP A 131 -16.77 10.50 7.72
C ASP A 131 -16.35 10.52 6.23
N ARG A 132 -15.19 9.93 5.92
CA ARG A 132 -14.59 9.90 4.59
C ARG A 132 -14.65 8.49 4.02
N TYR A 133 -15.07 8.40 2.76
CA TYR A 133 -15.21 7.14 2.05
C TYR A 133 -14.22 7.05 0.91
N LEU A 134 -13.60 5.88 0.78
CA LEU A 134 -12.87 5.50 -0.42
C LEU A 134 -13.84 4.84 -1.39
N HIS A 135 -14.06 5.47 -2.55
CA HIS A 135 -14.86 4.89 -3.61
C HIS A 135 -13.96 4.12 -4.58
N HIS A 136 -14.22 2.83 -4.73
CA HIS A 136 -13.56 1.99 -5.72
C HIS A 136 -14.46 1.88 -6.96
N PHE A 137 -14.01 2.47 -8.07
CA PHE A 137 -14.67 2.36 -9.36
C PHE A 137 -13.99 1.28 -10.19
N ARG A 138 -14.80 0.43 -10.83
CA ARG A 138 -14.34 -0.54 -11.83
C ARG A 138 -15.04 -0.26 -13.14
N GLY A 139 -14.28 -0.16 -14.22
CA GLY A 139 -14.81 0.13 -15.54
C GLY A 139 -13.87 -0.34 -16.64
N GLN A 140 -14.33 -0.21 -17.88
CA GLN A 140 -13.48 -0.34 -19.07
C GLN A 140 -12.87 1.02 -19.39
N PHE A 141 -11.60 1.02 -19.78
CA PHE A 141 -10.94 2.24 -20.21
C PHE A 141 -11.34 2.55 -21.65
N ASN A 142 -12.10 3.64 -21.82
CA ASN A 142 -12.36 4.24 -23.12
C ASN A 142 -11.52 5.51 -23.22
N PRO A 143 -10.45 5.53 -24.05
CA PRO A 143 -9.61 6.71 -24.16
C PRO A 143 -10.44 7.89 -24.67
N CYS A 144 -10.41 9.00 -23.93
CA CYS A 144 -11.01 10.26 -24.34
C CYS A 144 -9.90 11.32 -24.39
N ILE A 145 -9.25 11.42 -25.54
CA ILE A 145 -8.10 12.32 -25.76
C ILE A 145 -8.54 13.79 -25.69
N ASP A 146 -9.79 14.06 -26.04
CA ASP A 146 -10.33 15.42 -26.15
C ASP A 146 -10.40 16.14 -24.78
N ILE A 147 -10.66 15.41 -23.69
CA ILE A 147 -10.72 15.99 -22.33
C ILE A 147 -9.42 16.73 -21.94
N ILE A 148 -8.26 16.23 -22.38
CA ILE A 148 -6.97 16.86 -22.07
C ILE A 148 -6.78 18.12 -22.92
N ASN A 149 -7.20 18.09 -24.18
CA ASN A 149 -7.02 19.20 -25.12
C ASN A 149 -8.03 20.35 -24.92
N GLU A 150 -9.14 20.09 -24.24
CA GLU A 150 -10.19 21.08 -23.99
C GLU A 150 -9.95 21.99 -22.76
N MET A 151 -8.98 21.66 -21.89
CA MET A 151 -8.69 22.44 -20.69
C MET A 151 -7.73 23.61 -20.98
N ALA A 152 -8.30 24.77 -21.33
CA ALA A 152 -7.52 25.98 -21.56
C ALA A 152 -6.62 26.34 -20.35
N GLY A 153 -5.34 26.60 -20.62
CA GLY A 153 -4.35 27.02 -19.62
C GLY A 153 -3.82 25.89 -18.73
N ILE A 154 -4.15 24.63 -19.00
CA ILE A 154 -3.67 23.46 -18.25
C ILE A 154 -2.90 22.55 -19.19
N SER A 155 -1.70 22.15 -18.77
CA SER A 155 -0.90 21.11 -19.42
C SER A 155 -0.74 19.90 -18.51
N VAL A 156 -0.94 18.70 -19.05
CA VAL A 156 -0.68 17.45 -18.33
C VAL A 156 0.63 16.85 -18.84
N VAL A 157 1.61 16.71 -17.96
CA VAL A 157 2.96 16.24 -18.30
C VAL A 157 3.40 15.12 -17.37
N ALA A 158 4.42 14.36 -17.77
CA ALA A 158 5.00 13.33 -16.92
C ALA A 158 5.65 13.93 -15.66
N ILE A 159 5.56 13.20 -14.54
CA ILE A 159 6.38 13.48 -13.37
C ILE A 159 7.80 12.99 -13.65
N THR A 160 8.78 13.86 -13.45
CA THR A 160 10.20 13.62 -13.70
C THR A 160 11.04 14.15 -12.53
N ASP A 161 12.34 13.84 -12.50
CA ASP A 161 13.25 14.40 -11.49
C ASP A 161 13.27 15.94 -11.49
N ALA A 162 12.94 16.58 -12.61
CA ALA A 162 12.91 18.04 -12.72
C ALA A 162 11.68 18.69 -12.04
N ASN A 163 10.54 18.00 -11.93
CA ASN A 163 9.30 18.56 -11.40
C ASN A 163 8.74 17.85 -10.17
N VAL A 164 9.28 16.68 -9.77
CA VAL A 164 8.77 15.89 -8.64
C VAL A 164 8.77 16.66 -7.33
N SER A 165 9.75 17.54 -7.10
CA SER A 165 9.80 18.38 -5.90
C SER A 165 8.58 19.30 -5.79
N ALA A 166 8.12 19.90 -6.90
CA ALA A 166 6.92 20.74 -6.89
C ALA A 166 5.64 19.93 -6.62
N VAL A 167 5.58 18.68 -7.12
CA VAL A 167 4.48 17.75 -6.81
C VAL A 167 4.45 17.40 -5.33
N VAL A 168 5.61 17.16 -4.72
CA VAL A 168 5.73 16.87 -3.29
C VAL A 168 5.27 18.05 -2.43
N GLU A 169 5.67 19.27 -2.78
CA GLU A 169 5.25 20.46 -2.03
C GLU A 169 3.74 20.72 -2.19
N TYR A 170 3.19 20.56 -3.40
CA TYR A 170 1.75 20.62 -3.63
C TYR A 170 0.99 19.58 -2.80
N ASP A 171 1.47 18.33 -2.80
CA ASP A 171 0.86 17.26 -2.02
C ASP A 171 0.87 17.55 -0.52
N LYS A 172 2.02 17.99 -0.01
CA LYS A 172 2.20 18.34 1.40
C LYS A 172 1.29 19.49 1.82
N ALA A 173 1.10 20.48 0.96
CA ALA A 173 0.21 21.61 1.23
C ALA A 173 -1.28 21.19 1.37
N ILE A 174 -1.70 20.12 0.69
CA ILE A 174 -3.08 19.61 0.75
C ILE A 174 -3.24 18.55 1.83
N GLY A 175 -2.35 17.57 1.86
CA GLY A 175 -2.44 16.38 2.71
C GLY A 175 -1.83 16.57 4.10
N GLY A 176 -1.00 17.59 4.31
CA GLY A 176 -0.32 17.88 5.57
C GLY A 176 0.81 16.90 5.93
N LEU A 177 1.02 15.84 5.15
CA LEU A 177 2.02 14.81 5.39
C LEU A 177 3.14 14.92 4.34
N ASP A 178 4.39 14.79 4.78
CA ASP A 178 5.52 14.72 3.86
C ASP A 178 5.58 13.33 3.21
N ARG A 179 4.99 13.21 2.01
CA ARG A 179 4.96 11.96 1.23
C ARG A 179 6.05 11.87 0.19
N ARG A 180 7.16 12.62 0.34
CA ARG A 180 8.24 12.69 -0.66
C ARG A 180 8.73 11.33 -1.12
N VAL A 181 9.01 10.41 -0.18
CA VAL A 181 9.54 9.08 -0.51
C VAL A 181 8.56 8.29 -1.36
N MET A 182 7.26 8.33 -1.02
CA MET A 182 6.22 7.65 -1.80
C MET A 182 6.06 8.27 -3.18
N ILE A 183 5.92 9.60 -3.28
CA ILE A 183 5.71 10.31 -4.55
C ILE A 183 6.91 10.11 -5.47
N SER A 184 8.14 10.29 -4.97
CA SER A 184 9.36 10.09 -5.76
C SER A 184 9.58 8.62 -6.12
N GLY A 185 9.18 7.68 -5.26
CA GLY A 185 9.25 6.25 -5.53
C GLY A 185 8.30 5.83 -6.64
N PHE A 186 7.00 6.15 -6.51
CA PHE A 186 5.99 5.82 -7.51
C PHE A 186 6.20 6.54 -8.85
N ALA A 187 6.78 7.75 -8.85
CA ALA A 187 7.14 8.43 -10.10
C ALA A 187 8.16 7.67 -10.96
N LYS A 188 8.89 6.70 -10.37
CA LYS A 188 9.99 5.97 -11.02
C LYS A 188 9.68 4.50 -11.29
N THR A 189 8.46 4.05 -11.01
CA THR A 189 8.12 2.63 -11.15
C THR A 189 8.00 2.22 -12.63
N PRO A 190 8.72 1.18 -13.08
CA PRO A 190 8.74 0.81 -14.50
C PRO A 190 7.39 0.32 -15.03
N GLY A 191 6.89 0.97 -16.08
CA GLY A 191 5.63 0.60 -16.76
C GLY A 191 4.38 1.27 -16.17
N ASP A 192 4.53 2.07 -15.12
CA ASP A 192 3.47 2.89 -14.57
C ASP A 192 3.46 4.29 -15.20
N ILE A 193 2.31 4.98 -15.10
CA ILE A 193 2.15 6.34 -15.64
C ILE A 193 1.98 7.30 -14.47
N SER A 194 2.86 8.29 -14.40
CA SER A 194 2.87 9.32 -13.36
C SER A 194 2.71 10.69 -14.01
N LEU A 195 1.59 11.37 -13.75
CA LEU A 195 1.23 12.62 -14.41
C LEU A 195 1.02 13.75 -13.41
N VAL A 196 1.36 14.97 -13.83
CA VAL A 196 1.09 16.22 -13.12
C VAL A 196 0.39 17.20 -14.06
N ALA A 197 -0.65 17.85 -13.56
CA ALA A 197 -1.31 18.97 -14.22
C ALA A 197 -0.65 20.28 -13.75
N VAL A 198 -0.27 21.13 -14.70
CA VAL A 198 0.35 22.43 -14.45
C VAL A 198 -0.34 23.55 -15.23
N ASN A 199 -0.28 24.77 -14.71
CA ASN A 199 -0.71 25.95 -15.46
C ASN A 199 0.42 26.54 -16.34
N GLU A 200 0.12 27.64 -17.05
CA GLU A 200 1.08 28.35 -17.91
C GLU A 200 2.34 28.88 -17.16
N ARG A 201 2.28 28.98 -15.83
CA ARG A 201 3.42 29.36 -14.98
C ARG A 201 4.18 28.15 -14.41
N ASN A 202 3.84 26.94 -14.84
CA ASN A 202 4.34 25.66 -14.32
C ASN A 202 3.98 25.40 -12.84
N GLU A 203 2.94 26.05 -12.31
CA GLU A 203 2.46 25.77 -10.96
C GLU A 203 1.62 24.49 -10.98
N VAL A 204 1.84 23.61 -10.00
CA VAL A 204 1.13 22.33 -9.89
C VAL A 204 -0.32 22.56 -9.48
N LEU A 205 -1.26 21.96 -10.22
CA LEU A 205 -2.70 22.01 -9.99
C LEU A 205 -3.28 20.67 -9.54
N GLY A 206 -2.50 19.60 -9.63
CA GLY A 206 -2.93 18.24 -9.33
C GLY A 206 -1.97 17.21 -9.92
N TYR A 207 -2.04 15.98 -9.44
CA TYR A 207 -1.24 14.89 -9.96
C TYR A 207 -1.96 13.56 -9.80
N SER A 208 -1.53 12.55 -10.55
CA SER A 208 -2.09 11.21 -10.48
C SER A 208 -1.05 10.14 -10.80
N PHE A 209 -1.25 8.98 -10.22
CA PHE A 209 -0.49 7.76 -10.48
C PHE A 209 -1.43 6.69 -11.03
N LEU A 210 -1.12 6.16 -12.20
CA LEU A 210 -1.76 4.98 -12.76
C LEU A 210 -0.78 3.83 -12.61
N LEU A 211 -1.01 3.04 -11.55
CA LEU A 211 -0.10 2.00 -11.12
C LEU A 211 -0.66 0.63 -11.50
N GLN A 212 0.18 -0.22 -12.09
CA GLN A 212 -0.18 -1.57 -12.44
C GLN A 212 -0.41 -2.39 -11.17
N THR A 213 -1.60 -2.98 -11.08
CA THR A 213 -1.89 -4.03 -10.10
C THR A 213 -1.68 -5.37 -10.78
N VAL A 214 -0.90 -6.26 -10.18
CA VAL A 214 -0.65 -7.58 -10.78
C VAL A 214 -1.74 -8.56 -10.35
N ASN A 215 -2.87 -8.51 -11.04
CA ASN A 215 -3.83 -9.60 -11.14
C ASN A 215 -3.82 -10.04 -12.60
N ASP A 216 -3.73 -11.35 -12.84
CA ASP A 216 -3.56 -12.00 -14.15
C ASP A 216 -4.17 -11.24 -15.35
#